data_AF-A0A077M310-F1
#
_entry.id   AF-A0A077M310-F1
#
_cell.length_a   1.000
_cell.length_b   1.000
_cell.length_c   1.000
_cell.angle_alpha   90.00
_cell.angle_beta   90.00
_cell.angle_gamma   90.00
#
_symmetry.space_group_name_H-M   'P 1'
#
loop_
_entity.id
_entity.type
_entity.pdbx_description
1 polymer ?
#
loop_
_entity_poly.entity_id
_entity_poly.type
_entity_poly.pdbx_seq_one_letter_code
_entity_poly.pdbx_strand_id
1 'polypeptide(L)'
;MRADELSIRNQSPGTPGGGAARGARAAYLGNGLLAGLGFLLVLALSALGHYDDTPVAGNVYDGNAIGMAGAWGRAADTVSYFTEWSNVVVAIALLMLWREPTRDTYWRRVLRADSLLMITVTSIVYAVLLAPTQRVTGWSVFTNPWQHIVVPLVTVVVFLVWGPRG
;
A
#
# COMPACT_ATOMS: atom_id res chain seq x y z
N MET A 1 -21.31 -5.09 -59.25
CA MET A 1 -20.66 -4.70 -57.98
C MET A 1 -21.34 -5.47 -56.88
N ARG A 2 -20.60 -6.37 -56.24
CA ARG A 2 -21.08 -7.56 -55.53
C ARG A 2 -21.08 -7.29 -54.02
N ALA A 3 -22.15 -7.71 -53.32
CA ALA A 3 -22.40 -7.43 -51.89
C ALA A 3 -21.41 -8.10 -50.91
N ASP A 4 -20.47 -8.85 -51.46
CA ASP A 4 -19.49 -9.71 -50.80
C ASP A 4 -18.24 -8.93 -50.31
N GLU A 5 -18.01 -7.69 -50.78
CA GLU A 5 -16.88 -6.86 -50.32
C GLU A 5 -17.14 -6.10 -49.00
N LEU A 6 -18.40 -6.01 -48.54
CA LEU A 6 -18.76 -5.29 -47.32
C LEU A 6 -18.58 -6.11 -46.04
N SER A 7 -18.45 -7.43 -46.14
CA SER A 7 -18.28 -8.33 -44.98
C SER A 7 -16.84 -8.39 -44.47
N ILE A 8 -15.85 -7.91 -45.22
CA ILE A 8 -14.42 -8.03 -44.86
C ILE A 8 -13.94 -6.83 -44.01
N ARG A 9 -14.72 -5.74 -43.92
CA ARG A 9 -14.33 -4.50 -43.21
C ARG A 9 -14.70 -4.43 -41.72
N ASN A 10 -15.14 -5.53 -41.10
CA ASN A 10 -15.52 -5.50 -39.67
C ASN A 10 -14.80 -6.57 -38.84
N GLN A 11 -13.47 -6.66 -39.00
CA GLN A 11 -12.60 -7.23 -37.98
C GLN A 11 -11.69 -6.11 -37.51
N SER A 12 -12.14 -5.37 -36.50
CA SER A 12 -11.25 -4.49 -35.76
C SER A 12 -10.18 -5.37 -35.09
N PRO A 13 -8.88 -5.18 -35.39
CA PRO A 13 -7.83 -5.83 -34.63
C PRO A 13 -8.00 -5.37 -33.18
N GLY A 14 -8.24 -6.28 -32.26
CA GLY A 14 -8.25 -5.96 -30.83
C GLY A 14 -6.96 -5.22 -30.51
N THR A 15 -7.08 -3.96 -30.09
CA THR A 15 -5.92 -3.07 -29.94
C THR A 15 -4.93 -3.71 -28.96
N PRO A 16 -3.69 -4.04 -29.38
CA PRO A 16 -2.71 -4.75 -28.54
C PRO A 16 -2.42 -4.06 -27.19
N GLY A 17 -2.73 -2.77 -27.05
CA GLY A 17 -2.53 -1.99 -25.81
C GLY A 17 -3.65 -2.09 -24.77
N GLY A 18 -4.85 -2.55 -25.12
CA GLY A 18 -6.01 -2.53 -24.20
C GLY A 18 -5.89 -3.53 -23.04
N GLY A 19 -5.25 -4.68 -23.26
CA GLY A 19 -4.99 -5.68 -22.22
C GLY A 19 -3.98 -5.19 -21.19
N ALA A 20 -2.84 -4.66 -21.64
CA ALA A 20 -1.78 -4.16 -20.77
C ALA A 20 -2.25 -2.96 -19.92
N ALA A 21 -3.02 -2.04 -20.50
CA ALA A 21 -3.58 -0.90 -19.77
C ALA A 21 -4.59 -1.32 -18.68
N ARG A 22 -5.42 -2.34 -18.96
CA ARG A 22 -6.33 -2.92 -17.95
C ARG A 22 -5.56 -3.65 -16.84
N GLY A 23 -4.52 -4.39 -17.20
CA GLY A 23 -3.63 -5.05 -16.23
C GLY A 23 -2.95 -4.06 -15.28
N ALA A 24 -2.39 -2.97 -15.82
CA ALA A 24 -1.78 -1.92 -15.01
C ALA A 24 -2.78 -1.27 -14.04
N ARG A 25 -3.97 -0.90 -14.53
CA ARG A 25 -5.04 -0.33 -13.68
C ARG A 25 -5.47 -1.29 -12.56
N ALA A 26 -5.64 -2.58 -12.87
CA ALA A 26 -5.99 -3.58 -11.88
C ALA A 26 -4.89 -3.74 -10.83
N ALA A 27 -3.61 -3.76 -11.25
CA ALA A 27 -2.47 -3.84 -10.35
C ALA A 27 -2.39 -2.63 -9.41
N TYR A 28 -2.59 -1.41 -9.92
CA TYR A 28 -2.62 -0.20 -9.10
C TYR A 28 -3.76 -0.23 -8.08
N LEU A 29 -4.97 -0.61 -8.51
CA LEU A 29 -6.10 -0.70 -7.59
C LEU A 29 -5.87 -1.76 -6.53
N GLY A 30 -5.48 -2.96 -6.94
CA GLY A 30 -5.27 -4.09 -6.03
C GLY A 30 -4.22 -3.77 -4.96
N ASN A 31 -3.07 -3.22 -5.38
CA ASN A 31 -2.03 -2.87 -4.44
C ASN A 31 -2.37 -1.63 -3.59
N GLY A 32 -3.06 -0.64 -4.16
CA GLY A 32 -3.54 0.51 -3.40
C GLY A 32 -4.54 0.11 -2.30
N LEU A 33 -5.46 -0.82 -2.60
CA LEU A 33 -6.38 -1.39 -1.62
C LEU A 33 -5.65 -2.27 -0.59
N LEU A 34 -4.66 -3.06 -1.01
CA LEU A 34 -3.83 -3.87 -0.12
C LEU A 34 -3.17 -3.02 0.97
N ALA A 35 -2.53 -1.92 0.56
CA ALA A 35 -1.90 -0.97 1.49
C ALA A 35 -2.93 -0.24 2.36
N GLY A 36 -3.98 0.31 1.74
CA GLY A 36 -4.99 1.10 2.45
C GLY A 36 -5.82 0.30 3.45
N LEU A 37 -6.28 -0.89 3.06
CA LEU A 37 -7.04 -1.77 3.96
C LEU A 37 -6.16 -2.33 5.07
N GLY A 38 -4.88 -2.60 4.80
CA GLY A 38 -3.90 -2.97 5.83
C GLY A 38 -3.76 -1.89 6.90
N PHE A 39 -3.51 -0.64 6.49
CA PHE A 39 -3.46 0.52 7.38
C PHE A 39 -4.76 0.67 8.19
N LEU A 40 -5.93 0.64 7.53
CA LEU A 40 -7.21 0.81 8.22
C LEU A 40 -7.49 -0.31 9.23
N LEU A 41 -7.10 -1.55 8.90
CA LEU A 41 -7.21 -2.67 9.82
C LEU A 41 -6.33 -2.46 11.06
N VAL A 42 -5.06 -2.08 10.88
CA VAL A 42 -4.16 -1.85 12.01
C VAL A 42 -4.63 -0.69 12.87
N LEU A 43 -5.05 0.41 12.25
CA LEU A 43 -5.62 1.56 12.96
C LEU A 43 -6.86 1.16 13.79
N ALA A 44 -7.75 0.35 13.22
CA ALA A 44 -8.94 -0.13 13.92
C ALA A 44 -8.58 -1.07 15.08
N LEU A 45 -7.69 -2.03 14.87
CA LEU A 45 -7.24 -2.95 15.92
C LEU A 45 -6.54 -2.21 17.07
N SER A 46 -5.69 -1.24 16.76
CA SER A 46 -5.06 -0.37 17.77
C SER A 46 -6.08 0.47 18.53
N ALA A 47 -6.98 1.15 17.84
CA ALA A 47 -8.01 1.96 18.49
C ALA A 47 -8.90 1.10 19.42
N LEU A 48 -9.19 -0.14 19.03
CA LEU A 48 -9.97 -1.08 19.84
C LEU A 48 -9.16 -1.76 20.97
N GLY A 49 -7.83 -1.61 20.99
CA GLY A 49 -6.97 -2.19 22.03
C GLY A 49 -6.73 -3.69 21.86
N HIS A 50 -6.63 -4.16 20.61
CA HIS A 50 -6.39 -5.57 20.29
C HIS A 50 -4.91 -5.97 20.20
N TYR A 51 -3.99 -5.04 20.44
CA TYR A 51 -2.55 -5.32 20.51
C TYR A 51 -2.10 -5.49 21.95
N ASP A 52 -1.12 -6.37 22.16
CA ASP A 52 -0.51 -6.58 23.47
C ASP A 52 0.37 -5.37 23.80
N ASP A 53 -0.03 -4.58 24.79
CA ASP A 53 0.79 -3.49 25.34
C ASP A 53 1.86 -4.12 26.25
N THR A 54 3.00 -4.51 25.70
CA THR A 54 4.18 -4.81 26.53
C THR A 54 4.93 -3.51 26.78
N PRO A 55 4.97 -2.99 28.02
CA PRO A 55 5.63 -1.73 28.29
C PRO A 55 7.12 -1.87 27.98
N VAL A 56 7.58 -1.14 26.96
CA VAL A 56 9.01 -1.04 26.66
C VAL A 56 9.54 0.13 27.46
N ALA A 57 10.43 -0.16 28.42
CA ALA A 57 10.99 0.86 29.31
C ALA A 57 11.59 2.03 28.50
N GLY A 58 11.08 3.24 28.76
CA GLY A 58 11.54 4.47 28.10
C GLY A 58 10.87 4.81 26.76
N ASN A 59 9.80 4.10 26.36
CA ASN A 59 9.01 4.53 25.20
C ASN A 59 8.20 5.79 25.50
N VAL A 60 7.87 6.56 24.45
CA VAL A 60 6.96 7.71 24.51
C VAL A 60 5.50 7.28 24.24
N TYR A 61 5.30 6.09 23.67
CA TYR A 61 4.03 5.54 23.22
C TYR A 61 3.57 4.39 24.12
N ASP A 62 2.80 4.68 25.16
CA ASP A 62 2.10 3.71 26.02
C ASP A 62 1.24 4.49 27.04
N GLY A 63 0.51 3.80 27.93
CA GLY A 63 -0.18 4.42 29.07
C GLY A 63 -1.57 4.97 28.74
N ASN A 64 -2.12 4.57 27.59
CA ASN A 64 -3.49 4.90 27.21
C ASN A 64 -4.51 4.20 28.13
N ALA A 65 -5.61 4.88 28.44
CA ALA A 65 -6.66 4.30 29.28
C ALA A 65 -7.25 3.00 28.68
N ILE A 66 -7.60 2.04 29.54
CA ILE A 66 -8.22 0.78 29.12
C ILE A 66 -9.58 1.04 28.47
N GLY A 67 -9.90 0.29 27.42
CA GLY A 67 -11.16 0.39 26.70
C GLY A 67 -11.24 1.63 25.81
N MET A 68 -12.47 2.12 25.58
CA MET A 68 -12.74 3.19 24.60
C MET A 68 -12.12 4.54 24.97
N ALA A 69 -11.84 4.79 26.27
CA ALA A 69 -11.26 6.04 26.73
C ALA A 69 -9.83 6.27 26.17
N GLY A 70 -9.05 5.20 25.98
CA GLY A 70 -7.72 5.28 25.36
C GLY A 70 -7.71 5.08 23.84
N ALA A 71 -8.86 4.91 23.20
CA ALA A 71 -8.93 4.59 21.77
C ALA A 71 -8.27 5.66 20.90
N TRP A 72 -8.50 6.93 21.22
CA TRP A 72 -7.90 8.05 20.49
C TRP A 72 -6.38 8.10 20.64
N GLY A 73 -5.87 7.90 21.86
CA GLY A 73 -4.42 7.90 22.10
C GLY A 73 -3.73 6.75 21.37
N ARG A 74 -4.27 5.52 21.44
CA ARG A 74 -3.74 4.38 20.66
C ARG A 74 -3.78 4.62 19.15
N ALA A 75 -4.84 5.26 18.65
CA ALA A 75 -4.93 5.64 17.24
C ALA A 75 -3.88 6.69 16.87
N ALA A 76 -3.68 7.71 17.71
CA ALA A 76 -2.67 8.76 17.51
C ALA A 76 -1.24 8.19 17.54
N ASP A 77 -0.95 7.28 18.47
CA ASP A 77 0.32 6.58 18.55
C ASP A 77 0.55 5.75 17.28
N THR A 78 -0.49 5.04 16.82
CA THR A 78 -0.43 4.23 15.60
C THR A 78 -0.11 5.07 14.37
N VAL A 79 -0.84 6.17 14.14
CA VAL A 79 -0.57 7.03 12.97
C VAL A 79 0.71 7.84 13.09
N SER A 80 1.42 7.77 14.22
CA SER A 80 2.74 8.41 14.36
C SER A 80 3.87 7.55 13.77
N TYR A 81 3.63 6.26 13.53
CA TYR A 81 4.65 5.38 12.97
C TYR A 81 4.92 5.64 11.49
N PHE A 82 6.20 5.62 11.13
CA PHE A 82 6.65 5.74 9.74
C PHE A 82 6.06 4.65 8.83
N THR A 83 5.94 3.41 9.34
CA THR A 83 5.35 2.29 8.61
C THR A 83 3.93 2.61 8.14
N GLU A 84 3.10 3.21 9.00
CA GLU A 84 1.72 3.57 8.64
C GLU A 84 1.68 4.63 7.54
N TRP A 85 2.49 5.69 7.68
CA TRP A 85 2.60 6.72 6.65
C TRP A 85 3.10 6.18 5.31
N SER A 86 4.08 5.26 5.33
CA SER A 86 4.56 4.63 4.10
C SER A 86 3.45 3.86 3.36
N ASN A 87 2.58 3.16 4.09
CA ASN A 87 1.43 2.44 3.52
C ASN A 87 0.36 3.42 2.98
N VAL A 88 0.07 4.49 3.73
CA VAL A 88 -0.89 5.54 3.31
C VAL A 88 -0.42 6.22 2.03
N VAL A 89 0.85 6.63 1.95
CA VAL A 89 1.41 7.31 0.78
C VAL A 89 1.41 6.40 -0.45
N VAL A 90 1.73 5.10 -0.27
CA VAL A 90 1.58 4.07 -1.32
C VAL A 90 0.13 3.96 -1.80
N ALA A 91 -0.82 3.85 -0.88
CA ALA A 91 -2.23 3.75 -1.22
C ALA A 91 -2.70 4.96 -2.04
N ILE A 92 -2.35 6.18 -1.61
CA ILE A 92 -2.70 7.41 -2.33
C ILE A 92 -2.04 7.43 -3.72
N ALA A 93 -0.74 7.17 -3.82
CA ALA A 93 -0.01 7.20 -5.09
C ALA A 93 -0.60 6.22 -6.12
N LEU A 94 -0.93 5.01 -5.70
CA LEU A 94 -1.49 3.98 -6.55
C LEU A 94 -2.95 4.24 -6.92
N LEU A 95 -3.77 4.77 -6.01
CA LEU A 95 -5.15 5.16 -6.33
C LEU A 95 -5.19 6.34 -7.31
N MET A 96 -4.23 7.27 -7.24
CA MET A 96 -4.07 8.33 -8.22
C MET A 96 -3.68 7.80 -9.61
N LEU A 97 -2.79 6.80 -9.66
CA LEU A 97 -2.41 6.08 -10.88
C LEU A 97 -3.56 5.25 -11.44
N TRP A 98 -4.35 4.59 -10.59
CA TRP A 98 -5.53 3.85 -11.01
C TRP A 98 -6.57 4.77 -11.67
N ARG A 99 -6.85 5.93 -11.04
CA ARG A 99 -7.84 6.88 -11.52
C ARG A 99 -7.44 7.51 -12.84
N GLU A 100 -6.22 8.05 -12.91
CA GLU A 100 -5.67 8.76 -14.08
C GLU A 100 -4.22 8.33 -14.35
N PRO A 101 -3.98 7.17 -15.01
CA PRO A 101 -2.64 6.61 -15.19
C PRO A 101 -1.72 7.47 -16.06
N THR A 102 -2.29 8.23 -16.99
CA THR A 102 -1.56 9.07 -17.95
C THR A 102 -1.27 10.47 -17.42
N ARG A 103 -1.83 10.84 -16.26
CA ARG A 103 -1.65 12.18 -15.70
C ARG A 103 -0.33 12.26 -14.95
N ASP A 104 0.58 13.01 -15.52
CA ASP A 104 1.95 13.11 -15.04
C ASP A 104 2.29 14.56 -14.67
N THR A 105 2.02 14.92 -13.41
CA THR A 105 2.37 16.23 -12.84
C THR A 105 3.60 16.10 -11.95
N TYR A 106 4.31 17.21 -11.72
CA TYR A 106 5.44 17.27 -10.80
C TYR A 106 5.14 16.60 -9.45
N TRP A 107 4.05 16.99 -8.79
CA TRP A 107 3.65 16.43 -7.50
C TRP A 107 3.31 14.93 -7.55
N ARG A 108 2.76 14.43 -8.66
CA ARG A 108 2.52 12.98 -8.84
C ARG A 108 3.82 12.20 -9.05
N ARG A 109 4.82 12.79 -9.71
CA ARG A 109 6.17 12.20 -9.80
C ARG A 109 6.81 12.12 -8.42
N VAL A 110 6.80 13.22 -7.67
CA VAL A 110 7.33 13.28 -6.30
C VAL A 110 6.64 12.25 -5.41
N LEU A 111 5.30 12.22 -5.39
CA LEU A 111 4.55 11.30 -4.54
C LEU A 111 4.85 9.82 -4.85
N ARG A 112 5.02 9.44 -6.12
CA ARG A 112 5.39 8.07 -6.52
C ARG A 112 6.81 7.72 -6.11
N ALA A 113 7.75 8.65 -6.28
CA ALA A 113 9.13 8.45 -5.86
C ALA A 113 9.23 8.33 -4.33
N ASP A 114 8.52 9.19 -3.62
CA ASP A 114 8.42 9.19 -2.15
C ASP A 114 7.77 7.90 -1.64
N SER A 115 6.64 7.49 -2.23
CA SER A 115 5.97 6.23 -1.86
C SER A 115 6.89 5.02 -2.00
N LEU A 116 7.65 4.96 -3.12
CA LEU A 116 8.60 3.88 -3.37
C LEU A 116 9.77 3.92 -2.39
N LEU A 117 10.32 5.11 -2.13
CA LEU A 117 11.41 5.29 -1.18
C LEU A 117 10.97 4.85 0.22
N MET A 118 9.87 5.40 0.72
CA MET A 118 9.36 5.12 2.06
C MET A 118 9.06 3.64 2.25
N ILE A 119 8.33 3.01 1.33
CA ILE A 119 7.94 1.60 1.48
C ILE A 119 9.15 0.66 1.39
N THR A 120 10.17 1.03 0.60
CA THR A 120 11.44 0.30 0.53
C THR A 120 12.20 0.42 1.84
N VAL A 121 12.29 1.63 2.40
CA VAL A 121 12.91 1.88 3.72
C VAL A 121 12.19 1.06 4.80
N THR A 122 10.86 1.03 4.82
CA THR A 122 10.06 0.22 5.75
C THR A 122 10.47 -1.26 5.69
N SER A 123 10.58 -1.83 4.48
CA SER A 123 10.97 -3.23 4.32
C SER A 123 12.41 -3.51 4.76
N ILE A 124 13.36 -2.63 4.43
CA ILE A 124 14.77 -2.77 4.81
C ILE A 124 14.94 -2.66 6.33
N VAL A 125 14.37 -1.61 6.93
CA VAL A 125 14.42 -1.39 8.39
C VAL A 125 13.83 -2.58 9.11
N TYR A 126 12.69 -3.09 8.63
CA TYR A 126 12.11 -4.30 9.19
C TYR A 126 13.07 -5.49 9.09
N ALA A 127 13.57 -5.80 7.90
CA ALA A 127 14.41 -6.98 7.68
C ALA A 127 15.70 -6.95 8.51
N VAL A 128 16.31 -5.78 8.66
CA VAL A 128 17.63 -5.62 9.29
C VAL A 128 17.54 -5.38 10.79
N LEU A 129 16.56 -4.60 11.25
CA LEU A 129 16.52 -4.11 12.64
C LEU A 129 15.41 -4.77 13.47
N LEU A 130 14.20 -4.90 12.92
CA LEU A 130 13.05 -5.37 13.70
C LEU A 130 12.91 -6.89 13.65
N ALA A 131 12.99 -7.51 12.47
CA ALA A 131 12.81 -8.95 12.27
C ALA A 131 13.70 -9.82 13.17
N PRO A 132 14.98 -9.50 13.40
CA PRO A 132 15.84 -10.32 14.26
C PRO A 132 15.55 -10.19 15.76
N THR A 133 14.89 -9.10 16.19
CA THR A 133 14.79 -8.72 17.60
C THR A 133 13.38 -8.83 18.18
N GLN A 134 12.36 -8.75 17.32
CA GLN A 134 10.97 -8.78 17.76
C GLN A 134 10.43 -10.19 17.99
N ARG A 135 9.56 -10.32 18.99
CA ARG A 135 8.67 -11.49 19.16
C ARG A 135 7.25 -11.02 18.93
N VAL A 136 6.65 -11.42 17.82
CA VAL A 136 5.27 -11.06 17.47
C VAL A 136 4.29 -12.07 18.05
N THR A 137 3.24 -11.58 18.69
CA THR A 137 2.12 -12.36 19.25
C THR A 137 0.78 -11.76 18.83
N GLY A 138 -0.31 -12.49 19.05
CA GLY A 138 -1.66 -12.01 18.77
C GLY A 138 -1.86 -11.55 17.32
N TRP A 139 -2.52 -10.42 17.13
CA TRP A 139 -2.78 -9.84 15.81
C TRP A 139 -1.52 -9.43 15.05
N SER A 140 -0.44 -9.08 15.78
CA SER A 140 0.84 -8.69 15.20
C SER A 140 1.49 -9.79 14.37
N VAL A 141 1.15 -11.07 14.60
CA VAL A 141 1.63 -12.19 13.77
C VAL A 141 1.19 -12.03 12.31
N PHE A 142 0.04 -11.42 12.07
CA PHE A 142 -0.50 -11.19 10.73
C PHE A 142 -0.21 -9.78 10.22
N THR A 143 -0.53 -8.75 11.02
CA THR A 143 -0.48 -7.36 10.55
C THR A 143 0.95 -6.87 10.32
N ASN A 144 1.90 -7.37 11.10
CA ASN A 144 3.29 -6.97 10.99
C ASN A 144 3.95 -7.41 9.66
N PRO A 145 3.96 -8.70 9.27
CA PRO A 145 4.49 -9.11 7.97
C PRO A 145 3.66 -8.55 6.80
N TRP A 146 2.36 -8.29 6.99
CA TRP A 146 1.54 -7.63 5.98
C TRP A 146 2.11 -6.26 5.60
N GLN A 147 2.37 -5.41 6.60
CA GLN A 147 2.84 -4.04 6.38
C GLN A 147 4.32 -3.93 6.01
N HIS A 148 5.16 -4.85 6.47
CA HIS A 148 6.61 -4.76 6.30
C HIS A 148 7.19 -5.66 5.21
N ILE A 149 6.43 -6.66 4.74
CA ILE A 149 6.88 -7.59 3.71
C ILE A 149 5.91 -7.58 2.53
N VAL A 150 4.63 -7.89 2.76
CA VAL A 150 3.67 -8.12 1.68
C VAL A 150 3.42 -6.85 0.87
N VAL A 151 2.98 -5.77 1.51
CA VAL A 151 2.73 -4.49 0.82
C VAL A 151 4.00 -3.95 0.14
N PRO A 152 5.18 -3.89 0.80
CA PRO A 152 6.40 -3.44 0.15
C PRO A 152 6.79 -4.26 -1.08
N LEU A 153 6.78 -5.59 -0.97
CA LEU A 153 7.16 -6.47 -2.07
C LEU A 153 6.22 -6.30 -3.27
N VAL A 154 4.91 -6.33 -3.04
CA VAL A 154 3.91 -6.13 -4.09
C VAL A 154 4.08 -4.75 -4.72
N THR A 155 4.35 -3.72 -3.92
CA THR A 155 4.56 -2.36 -4.42
C THR A 155 5.77 -2.24 -5.32
N VAL A 156 6.92 -2.74 -4.89
CA VAL A 156 8.14 -2.75 -5.71
C VAL A 156 7.88 -3.49 -7.02
N VAL A 157 7.25 -4.67 -6.97
CA VAL A 157 6.91 -5.44 -8.18
C VAL A 157 5.98 -4.66 -9.11
N VAL A 158 4.92 -4.04 -8.59
CA VAL A 158 3.97 -3.26 -9.39
C VAL A 158 4.66 -2.10 -10.11
N PHE A 159 5.55 -1.39 -9.43
CA PHE A 159 6.32 -0.30 -10.04
C PHE A 159 7.39 -0.79 -11.01
N LEU A 160 8.04 -1.93 -10.78
CA LEU A 160 8.99 -2.51 -11.73
C LEU A 160 8.30 -2.94 -13.03
N VAL A 161 7.12 -3.57 -12.92
CA VAL A 161 6.40 -4.09 -14.09
C VAL A 161 5.67 -2.97 -14.84
N TRP A 162 4.90 -2.14 -14.13
CA TRP A 162 4.00 -1.14 -14.73
C TRP A 162 4.36 0.31 -14.43
N GLY A 163 5.38 0.57 -13.60
CA GLY A 163 5.74 1.93 -13.22
C GLY A 163 6.17 2.81 -14.40
N PRO A 164 6.12 4.15 -14.23
CA PRO A 164 6.45 5.09 -15.28
C PRO A 164 7.92 4.90 -15.70
N ARG A 165 8.13 4.60 -16.99
CA ARG A 165 9.43 4.65 -17.64
C ARG A 165 9.49 6.02 -18.31
N GLY A 166 10.51 6.81 -17.97
CA GLY A 166 10.60 8.26 -18.26
C GLY A 166 10.29 8.68 -19.69
#